data_AF-A0A6H5JPS1-F1
#
_entry.id   AF-A0A6H5JPS1-F1
#
_cell.length_a   1.000
_cell.length_b   1.000
_cell.length_c   1.000
_cell.angle_alpha   90.00
_cell.angle_beta   90.00
_cell.angle_gamma   90.00
#
_symmetry.space_group_name_H-M   'P 1'
#
loop_
_entity.id
_entity.type
_entity.pdbx_description
1 polymer ?
#
loop_
_entity_poly.entity_id
_entity_poly.type
_entity_poly.pdbx_seq_one_letter_code
_entity_poly.pdbx_strand_id
1 'polypeptide(L)'
;MGDGKTYCNSIGCPGGYTPIPNAWEVECDDDPCEVSQCCEAYCSYFACPDGYIPIEDAGTTRCTNDDCTADQCCVSGGSRVVAVTLG
;
A
#
# COMPACT_ATOMS: atom_id res chain seq x y z
N MET A 1 5.21 -36.00 -8.70
CA MET A 1 4.98 -34.58 -9.01
C MET A 1 5.53 -33.79 -7.83
N GLY A 2 6.38 -32.81 -8.09
CA GLY A 2 7.03 -32.04 -7.03
C GLY A 2 6.00 -31.32 -6.17
N ASP A 3 6.28 -31.23 -4.87
CA ASP A 3 5.64 -30.33 -3.94
C ASP A 3 6.02 -28.89 -4.37
N GLY A 4 5.37 -28.40 -5.43
CA GLY A 4 5.66 -27.12 -6.06
C GLY A 4 5.23 -26.00 -5.13
N LYS A 5 6.11 -25.61 -4.22
CA LYS A 5 5.91 -24.48 -3.32
C LYS A 5 5.78 -23.22 -4.17
N THR A 6 4.65 -22.54 -4.04
CA THR A 6 4.39 -21.26 -4.69
C THR A 6 4.82 -20.15 -3.73
N TYR A 7 5.60 -19.20 -4.23
CA TYR A 7 6.15 -18.08 -3.46
C TYR A 7 5.47 -16.77 -3.84
N CYS A 8 5.48 -15.78 -2.95
CA CYS A 8 4.83 -14.50 -3.18
C CYS A 8 5.34 -13.75 -4.42
N ASN A 9 6.57 -14.01 -4.87
CA ASN A 9 7.11 -13.42 -6.10
C ASN A 9 6.50 -14.00 -7.39
N SER A 10 5.64 -15.02 -7.28
CA SER A 10 4.95 -15.63 -8.41
C SER A 10 3.71 -14.85 -8.86
N ILE A 11 3.17 -13.96 -8.02
CA ILE A 11 1.98 -13.15 -8.34
C ILE A 11 2.32 -11.69 -8.58
N GLY A 12 1.51 -11.02 -9.40
CA GLY A 12 1.53 -9.57 -9.54
C GLY A 12 0.57 -8.93 -8.54
N CYS A 13 1.01 -7.88 -7.85
CA CYS A 13 0.13 -7.10 -6.99
C CYS A 13 -0.77 -6.18 -7.84
N PRO A 14 -2.08 -6.11 -7.53
CA PRO A 14 -2.99 -5.20 -8.23
C PRO A 14 -2.63 -3.73 -7.95
N GLY A 15 -3.15 -2.81 -8.75
CA GLY A 15 -2.90 -1.38 -8.59
C GLY A 15 -3.24 -0.91 -7.17
N GLY A 16 -2.31 -0.17 -6.56
CA GLY A 16 -2.42 0.25 -5.16
C GLY A 16 -1.63 -0.59 -4.18
N TYR A 17 -1.12 -1.74 -4.62
CA TYR A 17 -0.36 -2.67 -3.80
C TYR A 17 1.06 -2.85 -4.33
N THR A 18 1.99 -3.13 -3.42
CA THR A 18 3.40 -3.39 -3.73
C THR A 18 3.80 -4.76 -3.18
N PRO A 19 4.62 -5.56 -3.88
CA PRO A 19 5.09 -6.83 -3.34
C PRO A 19 5.85 -6.64 -2.02
N ILE A 20 5.70 -7.57 -1.09
CA ILE A 20 6.47 -7.58 0.15
C ILE A 20 7.99 -7.62 -0.14
N PRO A 21 8.84 -6.97 0.69
CA PRO A 21 10.27 -6.88 0.44
C PRO A 21 11.03 -8.20 0.28
N ASN A 22 10.47 -9.31 0.79
CA ASN A 22 11.05 -10.65 0.77
C ASN A 22 10.16 -11.67 0.03
N ALA A 23 9.41 -11.22 -0.99
CA ALA A 23 8.44 -12.05 -1.71
C ALA A 23 9.01 -13.36 -2.30
N TRP A 24 10.33 -13.45 -2.54
CA TRP A 24 11.00 -14.65 -3.03
C TRP A 24 11.31 -15.69 -1.95
N GLU A 25 11.21 -15.32 -0.66
CA GLU A 25 11.46 -16.20 0.50
C GLU A 25 10.15 -16.63 1.18
N VAL A 26 9.05 -15.92 0.93
CA VAL A 26 7.75 -16.20 1.53
C VAL A 26 6.98 -17.16 0.64
N GLU A 27 6.77 -18.36 1.17
CA GLU A 27 5.88 -19.37 0.61
C GLU A 27 4.42 -18.99 0.92
N CYS A 28 3.55 -19.19 -0.05
CA CYS A 28 2.12 -18.96 0.09
C CYS A 28 1.49 -20.14 0.82
N ASP A 29 0.54 -19.84 1.72
CA ASP A 29 -0.21 -20.89 2.42
C ASP A 29 -1.27 -21.54 1.51
N ASP A 30 -1.73 -20.78 0.51
CA ASP A 30 -2.73 -21.19 -0.48
C ASP A 30 -2.16 -21.23 -1.91
N ASP A 31 -2.67 -22.16 -2.73
CA ASP A 31 -2.37 -22.26 -4.17
C ASP A 31 -3.66 -22.03 -4.99
N PRO A 32 -3.80 -20.89 -5.71
CA PRO A 32 -2.79 -19.83 -5.92
C PRO A 32 -2.64 -18.86 -4.73
N CYS A 33 -1.49 -18.19 -4.65
CA CYS A 33 -1.20 -17.18 -3.63
C CYS A 33 -2.27 -16.08 -3.58
N GLU A 34 -2.67 -15.69 -2.38
CA GLU A 34 -3.55 -14.56 -2.17
C GLU A 34 -2.79 -13.22 -2.12
N VAL A 35 -3.42 -12.16 -2.62
CA VAL A 35 -2.85 -10.80 -2.61
C VAL A 35 -2.61 -10.32 -1.18
N SER A 36 -3.53 -10.60 -0.25
CA SER A 36 -3.44 -10.26 1.18
C SER A 36 -2.19 -10.83 1.86
N GLN A 37 -1.68 -11.97 1.38
CA GLN A 37 -0.48 -12.60 1.94
C GLN A 37 0.82 -11.98 1.39
N CYS A 38 0.80 -11.53 0.14
CA CYS A 38 2.01 -11.25 -0.63
C CYS A 38 2.20 -9.79 -1.03
N CYS A 39 1.18 -8.97 -0.83
CA CYS A 39 1.13 -7.60 -1.28
C CYS A 39 0.72 -6.67 -0.15
N GLU A 40 1.39 -5.52 -0.06
CA GLU A 40 1.13 -4.51 0.95
C GLU A 40 0.58 -3.24 0.30
N ALA A 41 -0.47 -2.68 0.89
CA ALA A 41 -0.97 -1.37 0.53
C ALA A 41 -0.12 -0.27 1.19
N TYR A 42 0.19 0.76 0.42
CA TYR A 42 0.93 1.94 0.89
C TYR A 42 0.10 3.20 0.70
N CYS A 43 0.27 4.15 1.61
CA CYS A 43 -0.43 5.44 1.55
C CYS A 43 -0.14 6.23 0.26
N SER A 44 0.94 5.90 -0.46
CA SER A 44 1.32 6.47 -1.74
C SER A 44 0.26 6.29 -2.83
N TYR A 45 -0.58 5.26 -2.71
CA TYR A 45 -1.67 4.98 -3.63
C TYR A 45 -3.04 5.41 -3.12
N PHE A 46 -3.12 5.94 -1.89
CA PHE A 46 -4.38 6.38 -1.30
C PHE A 46 -4.66 7.85 -1.62
N ALA A 47 -5.81 8.10 -2.25
CA ALA A 47 -6.28 9.46 -2.50
C ALA A 47 -6.98 10.02 -1.25
N CYS A 48 -6.45 11.12 -0.71
CA CYS A 48 -7.06 11.78 0.43
C CYS A 48 -8.39 12.46 0.03
N PRO A 49 -9.42 12.39 0.89
CA PRO A 49 -10.71 13.06 0.65
C PRO A 49 -10.57 14.59 0.67
N ASP A 50 -11.60 15.30 0.20
CA ASP A 50 -11.61 16.76 0.16
C ASP A 50 -11.26 17.39 1.52
N GLY A 51 -10.36 18.37 1.48
CA GLY A 51 -9.88 19.05 2.68
C GLY A 51 -8.80 18.29 3.46
N TYR A 52 -8.34 17.16 2.97
CA TYR A 52 -7.20 16.42 3.51
C TYR A 52 -6.04 16.36 2.51
N ILE A 53 -4.82 16.26 3.02
CA ILE A 53 -3.60 16.07 2.22
C ILE A 53 -2.88 14.79 2.67
N PRO A 54 -2.10 14.13 1.80
CA PRO A 54 -1.28 13.00 2.20
C PRO A 54 -0.32 13.38 3.32
N ILE A 55 -0.05 12.43 4.22
CA ILE A 55 1.02 12.56 5.21
C ILE A 55 2.39 12.70 4.52
N GLU A 56 3.38 13.27 5.22
CA GLU A 56 4.71 13.53 4.63
C GLU A 56 5.40 12.25 4.13
N ASP A 57 5.25 11.15 4.86
CA ASP A 57 5.88 9.86 4.56
C ASP A 57 4.99 8.90 3.76
N ALA A 58 3.93 9.40 3.10
CA ALA A 58 2.95 8.55 2.40
C ALA A 58 3.60 7.57 1.40
N GLY A 59 4.74 7.97 0.80
CA GLY A 59 5.57 7.15 -0.08
C GLY A 59 6.01 5.81 0.51
N THR A 60 6.23 5.75 1.82
CA THR A 60 6.81 4.60 2.54
C THR A 60 5.93 4.10 3.69
N THR A 61 4.85 4.81 4.04
CA THR A 61 3.91 4.37 5.07
C THR A 61 3.04 3.24 4.55
N ARG A 62 3.21 2.07 5.16
CA ARG A 62 2.35 0.89 4.96
C ARG A 62 1.02 1.08 5.68
N CYS A 63 -0.06 0.66 5.04
CA CYS A 63 -1.40 0.62 5.60
C CYS A 63 -1.62 -0.64 6.46
N THR A 64 -2.40 -0.51 7.52
CA THR A 64 -2.76 -1.64 8.39
C THR A 64 -3.96 -2.40 7.83
N ASN A 65 -3.91 -3.73 7.87
CA ASN A 65 -4.98 -4.65 7.39
C ASN A 65 -5.26 -4.56 5.89
N ASP A 66 -4.21 -4.47 5.06
CA ASP A 66 -4.29 -4.53 3.59
C ASP A 66 -5.11 -3.41 2.90
N ASP A 67 -5.65 -2.47 3.69
CA ASP A 67 -6.45 -1.34 3.23
C ASP A 67 -5.96 -0.03 3.83
N CYS A 68 -5.85 0.99 2.98
CA CYS A 68 -5.51 2.34 3.40
C CYS A 68 -6.75 3.12 3.80
N THR A 69 -6.68 3.83 4.92
CA THR A 69 -7.74 4.73 5.38
C THR A 69 -7.23 6.16 5.50
N ALA A 70 -8.15 7.12 5.44
CA ALA A 70 -7.81 8.54 5.57
C ALA A 70 -7.13 8.84 6.92
N ASP A 71 -7.53 8.19 8.01
CA ASP A 71 -6.89 8.36 9.33
C ASP A 71 -5.42 7.91 9.36
N GLN A 72 -5.04 6.95 8.50
CA GLN A 72 -3.67 6.45 8.42
C GLN A 72 -2.81 7.27 7.46
N CYS A 73 -3.41 7.68 6.34
CA CYS A 73 -2.66 8.22 5.21
C CYS A 73 -2.80 9.73 5.00
N CYS A 74 -3.70 10.39 5.73
CA CYS A 74 -4.06 11.77 5.48
C CYS A 74 -4.10 12.62 6.76
N VAL A 75 -3.83 13.91 6.59
CA VAL A 75 -3.98 14.94 7.63
C VAL A 75 -4.86 16.07 7.11
N SER A 76 -5.52 16.80 8.02
CA SER A 76 -6.37 17.92 7.62
C SER A 76 -5.54 19.01 6.94
N GLY A 77 -5.95 19.37 5.71
CA GLY A 77 -5.32 20.39 4.87
C GLY A 77 -5.37 21.80 5.48
N GLY A 78 -6.18 21.99 6.54
CA GLY A 78 -6.23 23.22 7.33
C GLY A 78 -4.92 23.59 8.04
N SER A 79 -3.95 22.67 8.12
CA SER A 79 -2.65 22.94 8.73
C SER A 79 -1.60 23.50 7.76
N ARG A 80 -1.89 23.54 6.45
CA ARG A 80 -0.95 23.97 5.40
C ARG A 80 -1.64 24.72 4.25
N VAL A 81 -2.47 25.70 4.55
CA VAL A 81 -2.59 26.89 3.66
C VAL A 81 -1.26 27.66 3.71
N VAL A 82 -0.17 27.05 3.24
CA VAL A 82 0.92 27.81 2.68
C VAL A 82 0.38 28.29 1.35
N ALA A 83 -0.01 29.56 1.34
CA ALA A 83 -0.52 30.30 0.22
C ALA A 83 0.23 29.95 -1.08
N VAL A 84 -0.38 29.13 -1.93
CA VAL A 84 -0.13 29.23 -3.37
C VAL A 84 -1.09 30.30 -3.86
N THR A 85 -0.70 31.56 -3.65
CA THR A 85 -1.22 32.68 -4.44
C THR A 85 -1.10 32.30 -5.90
N LEU A 86 -2.25 32.13 -6.55
CA LEU A 86 -2.40 32.05 -7.99
C LEU A 86 -1.62 33.22 -8.62
N GLY A 87 -0.57 32.89 -9.36
CA GLY A 87 0.11 33.79 -10.29
C GLY A 87 -0.37 33.52 -11.71
#